data_AF-A0A0R3Q8T7-F1
#
_entry.id   AF-A0A0R3Q8T7-F1
#
_cell.length_a   1.000
_cell.length_b   1.000
_cell.length_c   1.000
_cell.angle_alpha   90.00
_cell.angle_beta   90.00
_cell.angle_gamma   90.00
#
_symmetry.space_group_name_H-M   'P 1'
#
loop_
_entity.id
_entity.type
_entity.pdbx_description
1 polymer ?
#
loop_
_entity_poly.entity_id
_entity_poly.type
_entity_poly.pdbx_seq_one_letter_code
_entity_poly.pdbx_strand_id
1 'polypeptide(L)'
;MFSLLFDFEWRQAHQYLADANEAGSWMREKEPVVGSTDYGKDEDSAESLLKKHRALMSDLEAFKSTIDSGLQFQELRKQAVQCKYQEHSSGQLGRECVMALYDYTEKSPREVSIKKGDVITLLNSSNKDWWKVEVNDRQGFVPAAYVKKVEAGAAQRTASEQGPSLIGVKQGEIEDQYHKLVLLGETRKRKLEEACKGYQLLREANDLAEWIRSRETVAAQQEIGSDLEQVEILQKKFDDFKGDLKANEIRLQEMNQIATALTSVGQTETAVRIRQQIEDLNARWRALEEQTEQREQQLGSAHEVQRFHRDVDETKDWI
;
A
#
# COMPACT_ATOMS: atom_id res chain seq x y z
N MET A 1 32.17 -11.54 31.09
CA MET A 1 30.99 -10.74 30.70
C MET A 1 30.95 -10.44 29.20
N PHE A 2 32.08 -10.06 28.57
CA PHE A 2 32.17 -9.82 27.12
C PHE A 2 31.83 -11.03 26.20
N SER A 3 32.20 -12.25 26.58
CA SER A 3 31.90 -13.46 25.78
C SER A 3 30.40 -13.77 25.68
N LEU A 4 29.64 -13.53 26.75
CA LEU A 4 28.20 -13.83 26.79
C LEU A 4 27.37 -12.82 25.99
N LEU A 5 27.81 -11.57 25.92
CA LEU A 5 27.23 -10.53 25.08
C LEU A 5 27.43 -10.84 23.58
N PHE A 6 28.60 -11.35 23.20
CA PHE A 6 28.90 -11.71 21.81
C PHE A 6 28.09 -12.94 21.34
N ASP A 7 27.94 -13.95 22.20
CA ASP A 7 27.10 -15.13 21.91
C ASP A 7 25.60 -14.77 21.79
N PHE A 8 25.12 -13.82 22.59
CA PHE A 8 23.74 -13.34 22.54
C PHE A 8 23.46 -12.55 21.25
N GLU A 9 24.34 -11.60 20.90
CA GLU A 9 24.24 -10.83 19.65
C GLU A 9 24.35 -11.72 18.40
N TRP A 10 25.20 -12.76 18.43
CA TRP A 10 25.34 -13.72 17.34
C TRP A 10 24.08 -14.57 17.14
N ARG A 11 23.45 -15.03 18.23
CA ARG A 11 22.20 -15.82 18.15
C ARG A 11 21.05 -15.00 17.60
N GLN A 12 20.91 -13.75 18.02
CA GLN A 12 19.88 -12.85 17.51
C GLN A 12 20.08 -12.53 16.01
N ALA A 13 21.32 -12.32 15.58
CA ALA A 13 21.61 -12.11 14.16
C ALA A 13 21.29 -13.34 13.29
N HIS A 14 21.59 -14.55 13.77
CA HIS A 14 21.23 -15.79 13.07
C HIS A 14 19.72 -16.03 13.04
N GLN A 15 19.01 -15.79 14.14
CA GLN A 15 17.56 -15.91 14.18
C GLN A 15 16.91 -14.95 13.18
N TYR A 16 17.32 -13.68 13.17
CA TYR A 16 16.83 -12.71 12.19
C TYR A 16 17.10 -13.17 10.75
N LEU A 17 18.31 -13.67 10.44
CA LEU A 17 18.62 -14.17 9.09
C LEU A 17 17.77 -15.39 8.70
N ALA A 18 17.41 -16.25 9.65
CA ALA A 18 16.50 -17.36 9.41
C ALA A 18 15.09 -16.85 9.10
N ASP A 19 14.56 -15.97 9.96
CA ASP A 19 13.23 -15.37 9.80
C ASP A 19 13.14 -14.58 8.48
N ALA A 20 14.18 -13.83 8.14
CA ALA A 20 14.35 -13.09 6.90
C ALA A 20 14.37 -13.99 5.64
N ASN A 21 14.95 -15.18 5.72
CA ASN A 21 14.95 -16.14 4.61
C ASN A 21 13.60 -16.83 4.44
N GLU A 22 12.93 -17.17 5.54
CA GLU A 22 11.57 -17.70 5.54
C GLU A 22 10.61 -16.68 4.93
N ALA A 23 10.71 -15.43 5.37
CA ALA A 23 10.00 -14.27 4.84
C ALA A 23 10.16 -14.12 3.33
N GLY A 24 11.40 -14.08 2.85
CA GLY A 24 11.69 -13.93 1.42
C GLY A 24 11.12 -15.10 0.59
N SER A 25 11.10 -16.31 1.16
CA SER A 25 10.56 -17.49 0.50
C SER A 25 9.03 -17.46 0.44
N TRP A 26 8.37 -17.11 1.53
CA TRP A 26 6.93 -16.91 1.56
C TRP A 26 6.49 -15.80 0.59
N MET A 27 7.21 -14.67 0.58
CA MET A 27 6.96 -13.57 -0.36
C MET A 27 7.09 -14.01 -1.83
N ARG A 28 8.10 -14.82 -2.19
CA ARG A 28 8.25 -15.38 -3.54
C ARG A 28 7.10 -16.31 -3.92
N GLU A 29 6.61 -17.09 -2.97
CA GLU A 29 5.46 -17.97 -3.17
C GLU A 29 4.16 -17.16 -3.40
N LYS A 30 3.99 -16.05 -2.68
CA LYS A 30 2.79 -15.20 -2.80
C LYS A 30 2.81 -14.27 -4.00
N GLU A 31 3.97 -13.91 -4.54
CA GLU A 31 4.11 -13.03 -5.70
C GLU A 31 3.17 -13.37 -6.88
N PRO A 32 3.07 -14.61 -7.40
CA PRO A 32 2.15 -14.94 -8.48
C PRO A 32 0.67 -14.79 -8.09
N VAL A 33 0.33 -14.97 -6.82
CA VAL A 33 -1.06 -14.82 -6.32
C VAL A 33 -1.41 -13.34 -6.21
N VAL A 34 -0.51 -12.54 -5.65
CA VAL A 34 -0.65 -11.08 -5.48
C VAL A 34 -0.68 -10.36 -6.82
N GLY A 35 0.07 -10.85 -7.81
CA GLY A 35 0.14 -10.29 -9.16
C GLY A 35 -0.81 -10.93 -10.17
N SER A 36 -1.72 -11.81 -9.75
CA SER A 36 -2.66 -12.46 -10.67
C SER A 36 -3.50 -11.43 -11.45
N THR A 37 -3.89 -11.80 -12.67
CA THR A 37 -4.77 -11.00 -13.54
C THR A 37 -6.19 -11.58 -13.64
N ASP A 38 -6.50 -12.61 -12.85
CA ASP A 38 -7.86 -13.12 -12.72
C ASP A 38 -8.68 -12.19 -11.80
N TYR A 39 -9.66 -11.49 -12.36
CA TYR A 39 -10.51 -10.55 -11.63
C TYR A 39 -11.95 -11.05 -11.44
N GLY A 40 -12.22 -12.31 -11.78
CA GLY A 40 -13.56 -12.87 -11.74
C GLY A 40 -14.38 -12.61 -13.03
N LYS A 41 -15.38 -13.45 -13.24
CA LYS A 41 -16.24 -13.48 -14.44
C LYS A 41 -17.68 -12.98 -14.17
N ASP A 42 -17.99 -12.77 -12.91
CA ASP A 42 -19.29 -12.35 -12.37
C ASP A 42 -19.10 -11.66 -11.01
N GLU A 43 -20.17 -11.07 -10.46
CA GLU A 43 -20.15 -10.32 -9.20
C GLU A 43 -19.63 -11.19 -8.03
N ASP A 44 -20.17 -12.40 -7.87
CA ASP A 44 -19.81 -13.31 -6.78
C ASP A 44 -18.34 -13.74 -6.83
N SER A 45 -17.83 -14.09 -8.01
CA SER A 45 -16.43 -14.50 -8.18
C SER A 45 -15.48 -13.33 -7.94
N ALA A 46 -15.80 -12.13 -8.43
CA ALA A 46 -15.01 -10.93 -8.19
C ALA A 46 -14.97 -10.58 -6.69
N GLU A 47 -16.10 -10.62 -6.00
CA GLU A 47 -16.18 -10.38 -4.55
C GLU A 47 -15.41 -11.42 -3.73
N SER A 48 -15.55 -12.70 -4.09
CA SER A 48 -14.82 -13.79 -3.45
C SER A 48 -13.30 -13.62 -3.59
N LEU A 49 -12.84 -13.24 -4.79
CA LEU A 49 -11.43 -12.95 -5.07
C LEU A 49 -10.96 -11.72 -4.29
N LEU A 50 -11.74 -10.63 -4.26
CA LEU A 50 -11.43 -9.43 -3.51
C LEU A 50 -11.32 -9.70 -2.01
N LYS A 51 -12.23 -10.50 -1.45
CA LYS A 51 -12.19 -10.90 -0.04
C LYS A 51 -10.91 -11.67 0.29
N LYS A 52 -10.57 -12.67 -0.53
CA LYS A 52 -9.32 -13.44 -0.37
C LYS A 52 -8.08 -12.55 -0.51
N HIS A 53 -8.10 -11.62 -1.46
CA HIS A 53 -7.00 -10.69 -1.69
C HIS A 53 -6.82 -9.69 -0.55
N ARG A 54 -7.91 -9.18 0.03
CA ARG A 54 -7.86 -8.32 1.23
C ARG A 54 -7.26 -9.04 2.43
N ALA A 55 -7.60 -10.31 2.63
CA ALA A 55 -6.97 -11.12 3.67
C ALA A 55 -5.46 -11.25 3.44
N LEU A 56 -5.04 -11.56 2.20
CA LEU A 56 -3.62 -11.63 1.83
C LEU A 56 -2.89 -10.28 2.03
N MET A 57 -3.52 -9.16 1.72
CA MET A 57 -2.94 -7.83 1.97
C MET A 57 -2.80 -7.54 3.47
N SER A 58 -3.75 -7.98 4.30
CA SER A 58 -3.64 -7.87 5.76
C SER A 58 -2.50 -8.72 6.30
N ASP A 59 -2.29 -9.91 5.75
CA ASP A 59 -1.15 -10.77 6.12
C ASP A 59 0.18 -10.12 5.73
N LEU A 60 0.25 -9.49 4.55
CA LEU A 60 1.42 -8.72 4.11
C LEU A 60 1.69 -7.52 5.04
N GLU A 61 0.67 -6.78 5.42
CA GLU A 61 0.81 -5.64 6.33
C GLU A 61 1.28 -6.07 7.73
N ALA A 62 0.75 -7.18 8.26
CA ALA A 62 1.24 -7.76 9.51
C ALA A 62 2.73 -8.13 9.40
N PHE A 63 3.15 -8.63 8.24
CA PHE A 63 4.53 -8.98 7.95
C PHE A 63 5.48 -7.77 7.94
N LYS A 64 5.00 -6.57 7.59
CA LYS A 64 5.77 -5.32 7.67
C LYS A 64 6.37 -5.10 9.06
N SER A 65 5.60 -5.40 10.10
CA SER A 65 6.02 -5.23 11.50
C SER A 65 7.24 -6.10 11.83
N THR A 66 7.35 -7.28 11.20
CA THR A 66 8.50 -8.19 11.34
C THR A 66 9.75 -7.64 10.67
N ILE A 67 9.60 -7.04 9.48
CA ILE A 67 10.70 -6.36 8.76
C ILE A 67 11.20 -5.14 9.56
N ASP A 68 10.28 -4.31 10.04
CA ASP A 68 10.58 -3.09 10.80
C ASP A 68 11.25 -3.41 12.16
N SER A 69 10.88 -4.52 12.80
CA SER A 69 11.53 -5.00 14.03
C SER A 69 12.99 -5.40 13.78
N GLY A 70 13.29 -5.99 12.62
CA GLY A 70 14.65 -6.30 12.18
C GLY A 70 15.51 -5.05 11.98
N LEU A 71 14.93 -3.99 11.41
CA LEU A 71 15.59 -2.69 11.24
C LEU A 71 15.92 -2.04 12.57
N GLN A 72 14.97 -2.04 13.52
CA GLN A 72 15.19 -1.48 14.84
C GLN A 72 16.33 -2.19 15.58
N PHE A 73 16.44 -3.51 15.42
CA PHE A 73 17.55 -4.28 15.97
C PHE A 73 18.90 -3.93 15.33
N GLN A 74 18.95 -3.74 13.99
CA GLN A 74 20.18 -3.30 13.32
C GLN A 74 20.64 -1.93 13.79
N GLU A 75 19.71 -1.00 13.98
CA GLU A 75 20.01 0.35 14.45
C GLU A 75 20.54 0.34 15.90
N LEU A 76 19.90 -0.44 16.78
CA LEU A 76 20.38 -0.66 18.15
C LEU A 76 21.77 -1.29 18.18
N ARG A 77 22.10 -2.21 17.27
CA ARG A 77 23.46 -2.77 17.15
C ARG A 77 24.48 -1.74 16.68
N LYS A 78 24.15 -0.91 15.69
CA LYS A 78 25.02 0.19 15.23
C LYS A 78 25.30 1.17 16.37
N GLN A 79 24.26 1.57 17.10
CA GLN A 79 24.36 2.44 18.26
C GLN A 79 25.17 1.81 19.40
N ALA A 80 24.98 0.51 19.71
CA ALA A 80 25.76 -0.18 20.74
C ALA A 80 27.25 -0.27 20.40
N VAL A 81 27.60 -0.46 19.12
CA VAL A 81 28.99 -0.37 18.64
C VAL A 81 29.52 1.04 18.85
N GLN A 82 28.74 2.07 18.50
CA GLN A 82 29.12 3.48 18.62
C GLN A 82 29.27 3.96 20.09
N CYS A 83 28.41 3.50 21.00
CA CYS A 83 28.48 3.78 22.44
C CYS A 83 29.71 3.14 23.09
N LYS A 84 30.09 1.92 22.70
CA LYS A 84 31.35 1.29 23.14
C LYS A 84 32.56 2.17 22.82
N TYR A 85 32.54 2.95 21.74
CA TYR A 85 33.61 3.90 21.41
C TYR A 85 33.58 5.19 22.24
N GLN A 86 32.40 5.66 22.65
CA GLN A 86 32.27 6.86 23.50
C GLN A 86 32.77 6.59 24.93
N GLU A 87 32.55 5.40 25.48
CA GLU A 87 33.13 5.01 26.78
C GLU A 87 34.67 4.91 26.76
N HIS A 88 35.27 4.54 25.63
CA HIS A 88 36.73 4.55 25.44
C HIS A 88 37.32 5.97 25.28
N SER A 89 36.50 6.97 24.96
CA SER A 89 36.95 8.37 24.89
C SER A 89 36.90 9.12 26.22
N SER A 90 36.32 8.52 27.26
CA SER A 90 35.97 9.22 28.50
C SER A 90 36.73 8.75 29.75
N GLY A 91 37.65 7.78 29.64
CA GLY A 91 38.29 7.25 30.85
C GLY A 91 39.54 6.38 30.63
N GLN A 92 40.66 7.01 30.28
CA GLN A 92 42.03 6.82 30.80
C GLN A 92 43.06 7.34 29.80
N LEU A 93 44.10 8.01 30.29
CA LEU A 93 45.14 8.69 29.51
C LEU A 93 45.53 7.93 28.24
N GLY A 94 45.43 8.60 27.09
CA GLY A 94 45.86 8.08 25.80
C GLY A 94 47.29 7.57 25.87
N ARG A 95 47.44 6.25 25.99
CA ARG A 95 48.72 5.58 25.82
C ARG A 95 49.03 5.62 24.32
N GLU A 96 50.09 6.33 23.94
CA GLU A 96 50.58 6.29 22.56
C GLU A 96 50.86 4.82 22.18
N CYS A 97 50.45 4.39 20.99
CA CYS A 97 50.72 3.03 20.50
C CYS A 97 51.61 3.08 19.26
N VAL A 98 52.41 2.03 19.07
CA VAL A 98 53.23 1.83 17.87
C VAL A 98 52.93 0.47 17.25
N MET A 99 53.03 0.37 15.93
CA MET A 99 52.89 -0.88 15.19
C MET A 99 54.27 -1.38 14.79
N ALA A 100 54.55 -2.65 15.05
CA ALA A 100 55.75 -3.34 14.62
C ALA A 100 55.75 -3.51 13.09
N LEU A 101 56.75 -2.96 12.40
CA LEU A 101 56.93 -3.08 10.96
C LEU A 101 57.62 -4.40 10.56
N TYR A 102 58.38 -4.98 11.48
CA TYR A 102 59.17 -6.19 11.29
C TYR A 102 59.21 -7.02 12.58
N ASP A 103 59.49 -8.32 12.44
CA ASP A 103 59.80 -9.18 13.57
C ASP A 103 61.12 -8.74 14.21
N TYR A 104 61.16 -8.68 15.54
CA TYR A 104 62.36 -8.42 16.31
C TYR A 104 62.44 -9.40 17.47
N THR A 105 63.60 -10.02 17.64
CA THR A 105 63.87 -10.91 18.77
C THR A 105 64.85 -10.21 19.70
N GLU A 106 64.52 -10.17 20.99
CA GLU A 106 65.35 -9.55 22.02
C GLU A 106 66.79 -10.09 22.00
N LYS A 107 67.78 -9.20 22.07
CA LYS A 107 69.21 -9.58 22.13
C LYS A 107 69.82 -9.37 23.51
N SER A 108 69.12 -8.68 24.39
CA SER A 108 69.55 -8.42 25.76
C SER A 108 68.36 -8.41 26.73
N PRO A 109 68.58 -8.60 28.04
CA PRO A 109 67.50 -8.60 29.04
C PRO A 109 66.73 -7.28 29.19
N ARG A 110 67.18 -6.22 28.52
CA ARG A 110 66.52 -4.90 28.52
C ARG A 110 65.61 -4.70 27.31
N GLU A 111 65.63 -5.62 26.36
CA GLU A 111 64.85 -5.57 25.12
C GLU A 111 63.60 -6.47 25.22
N VAL A 112 62.67 -6.31 24.28
CA VAL A 112 61.49 -7.17 24.16
C VAL A 112 61.33 -7.63 22.72
N SER A 113 60.83 -8.86 22.56
CA SER A 113 60.51 -9.40 21.24
C SER A 113 59.16 -8.90 20.75
N ILE A 114 59.06 -8.58 19.46
CA ILE A 114 57.83 -8.11 18.79
C ILE A 114 57.67 -8.86 17.46
N LYS A 115 56.43 -9.12 17.04
CA LYS A 115 56.13 -9.65 15.72
C LYS A 115 55.59 -8.54 14.82
N LYS A 116 55.90 -8.62 13.52
CA LYS A 116 55.39 -7.72 12.49
C LYS A 116 53.86 -7.71 12.55
N GLY A 117 53.29 -6.52 12.65
CA GLY A 117 51.85 -6.29 12.77
C GLY A 117 51.36 -6.12 14.21
N ASP A 118 52.19 -6.40 15.23
CA ASP A 118 51.80 -6.17 16.62
C ASP A 118 51.58 -4.68 16.89
N VAL A 119 50.48 -4.34 17.55
CA VAL A 119 50.22 -3.01 18.10
C VAL A 119 50.57 -3.04 19.59
N ILE A 120 51.57 -2.25 19.97
CA ILE A 120 52.16 -2.28 21.32
C ILE A 120 52.18 -0.89 21.94
N THR A 121 52.11 -0.85 23.26
CA THR A 121 52.05 0.40 24.02
C THR A 121 53.42 1.08 24.00
N LEU A 122 53.47 2.34 23.57
CA LEU A 122 54.66 3.18 23.62
C LEU A 122 54.75 3.88 24.97
N LEU A 123 55.85 3.65 25.67
CA LEU A 123 56.14 4.28 26.96
C LEU A 123 57.08 5.47 26.82
N ASN A 124 58.05 5.42 25.89
CA ASN A 124 59.01 6.51 25.67
C ASN A 124 59.61 6.45 24.24
N SER A 125 59.65 7.59 23.54
CA SER A 125 60.25 7.74 22.19
C SER A 125 61.26 8.89 22.09
N SER A 126 61.82 9.36 23.21
CA SER A 126 62.76 10.50 23.23
C SER A 126 64.12 10.19 22.60
N ASN A 127 64.47 8.91 22.47
CA ASN A 127 65.70 8.44 21.84
C ASN A 127 65.46 8.11 20.35
N LYS A 128 66.40 8.44 19.49
CA LYS A 128 66.28 8.28 18.02
C LYS A 128 66.43 6.82 17.55
N ASP A 129 67.13 5.99 18.31
CA ASP A 129 67.50 4.63 17.90
C ASP A 129 66.72 3.55 18.65
N TRP A 130 66.32 3.81 19.90
CA TRP A 130 65.68 2.81 20.78
C TRP A 130 64.47 3.37 21.52
N TRP A 131 63.31 2.77 21.33
CA TRP A 131 62.06 3.19 21.99
C TRP A 131 61.67 2.20 23.07
N LYS A 132 61.14 2.72 24.19
CA LYS A 132 60.66 1.89 25.29
C LYS A 132 59.19 1.58 25.07
N VAL A 133 58.85 0.30 25.08
CA VAL A 133 57.51 -0.23 24.81
C VAL A 133 57.11 -1.25 25.87
N GLU A 134 55.81 -1.53 25.97
CA GLU A 134 55.23 -2.57 26.82
C GLU A 134 54.51 -3.61 25.95
N VAL A 135 54.93 -4.87 26.08
CA VAL A 135 54.41 -6.01 25.31
C VAL A 135 54.04 -7.10 26.32
N ASN A 136 52.75 -7.44 26.43
CA ASN A 136 52.23 -8.45 27.36
C ASN A 136 52.77 -8.30 28.80
N ASP A 137 52.59 -7.10 29.38
CA ASP A 137 53.06 -6.70 30.72
C ASP A 137 54.58 -6.72 30.94
N ARG A 138 55.38 -6.90 29.87
CA ARG A 138 56.84 -6.83 29.90
C ARG A 138 57.33 -5.55 29.22
N GLN A 139 58.08 -4.73 29.96
CA GLN A 139 58.66 -3.49 29.45
C GLN A 139 60.08 -3.71 28.96
N GLY A 140 60.39 -3.19 27.78
CA GLY A 140 61.73 -3.23 27.22
C GLY A 140 61.91 -2.31 26.03
N PHE A 141 63.10 -2.34 25.45
CA PHE A 141 63.44 -1.53 24.29
C PHE A 141 63.29 -2.30 22.98
N VAL A 142 62.87 -1.58 21.93
CA VAL A 142 62.89 -2.04 20.54
C VAL A 142 63.55 -0.98 19.66
N PRO A 143 64.19 -1.37 18.54
CA PRO A 143 64.75 -0.39 17.61
C PRO A 143 63.65 0.53 17.06
N ALA A 144 63.87 1.84 17.09
CA ALA A 144 62.90 2.83 16.60
C ALA A 144 62.53 2.58 15.12
N ALA A 145 63.48 2.12 14.30
CA ALA A 145 63.25 1.79 12.90
C ALA A 145 62.30 0.59 12.68
N TYR A 146 62.05 -0.22 13.72
CA TYR A 146 61.20 -1.41 13.65
C TYR A 146 59.75 -1.13 14.03
N VAL A 147 59.44 0.08 14.47
CA VAL A 147 58.12 0.46 14.94
C VAL A 147 57.68 1.78 14.33
N LYS A 148 56.37 1.94 14.08
CA LYS A 148 55.80 3.19 13.56
C LYS A 148 54.71 3.67 14.51
N LYS A 149 54.72 4.96 14.89
CA LYS A 149 53.62 5.57 15.66
C LYS A 149 52.31 5.37 14.92
N VAL A 150 51.33 4.83 15.64
CA VAL A 150 49.95 4.70 15.15
C VAL A 150 49.20 5.91 15.66
N GLU A 151 48.82 6.82 14.75
CA GLU A 151 47.89 7.87 15.12
C GLU A 151 46.55 7.21 15.51
N ALA A 152 45.96 7.66 16.62
CA ALA A 152 44.72 7.12 17.17
C ALA A 152 43.52 7.17 16.19
N GLY A 153 43.67 7.79 15.01
CA GLY A 153 42.68 7.83 13.93
C GLY A 153 42.99 7.00 12.68
N ALA A 154 44.04 6.17 12.64
CA ALA A 154 44.35 5.35 11.45
C ALA A 154 43.51 4.06 11.36
N ALA A 155 42.99 3.55 12.48
CA ALA A 155 41.99 2.47 12.52
C ALA A 155 40.58 2.92 12.10
N GLN A 156 40.44 4.20 11.74
CA GLN A 156 39.17 4.85 11.39
C GLN A 156 38.76 4.57 9.93
N ARG A 157 39.68 4.10 9.07
CA ARG A 157 39.39 3.79 7.66
C ARG A 157 38.95 2.35 7.43
N THR A 158 39.42 1.39 8.21
CA THR A 158 39.08 -0.03 8.01
C THR A 158 37.70 -0.43 8.52
N ALA A 159 37.09 0.34 9.42
CA ALA A 159 35.72 0.08 9.91
C ALA A 159 34.63 0.77 9.08
N SER A 160 34.97 1.82 8.32
CA SER A 160 34.05 2.58 7.47
C SER A 160 34.06 2.13 6.00
N GLU A 161 35.05 1.35 5.57
CA GLU A 161 35.17 0.80 4.20
C GLU A 161 34.90 -0.72 4.10
N GLN A 162 34.34 -1.35 5.13
CA GLN A 162 33.70 -2.66 4.90
C GLN A 162 32.36 -2.38 4.23
N GLY A 163 32.21 -2.83 2.98
CA GLY A 163 30.96 -2.74 2.23
C GLY A 163 29.75 -3.27 3.01
N PRO A 164 28.53 -3.15 2.46
CA PRO A 164 27.31 -3.50 3.18
C PRO A 164 27.46 -4.90 3.79
N SER A 165 27.25 -5.00 5.11
CA SER A 165 27.33 -6.28 5.80
C SER A 165 26.34 -7.26 5.16
N LEU A 166 26.62 -8.56 5.19
CA LEU A 166 25.72 -9.59 4.64
C LEU A 166 24.27 -9.42 5.13
N ILE A 167 24.11 -8.98 6.38
CA ILE A 167 22.82 -8.68 7.02
C ILE A 167 22.17 -7.44 6.37
N GLY A 168 22.93 -6.38 6.11
CA GLY A 168 22.43 -5.17 5.44
C GLY A 168 22.02 -5.42 3.98
N VAL A 169 22.80 -6.21 3.23
CA VAL A 169 22.42 -6.64 1.87
C VAL A 169 21.11 -7.44 1.92
N LYS A 170 21.01 -8.40 2.86
CA LYS A 170 19.83 -9.25 2.95
C LYS A 170 18.56 -8.49 3.35
N GLN A 171 18.70 -7.53 4.27
CA GLN A 171 17.62 -6.63 4.66
C GLN A 171 17.12 -5.81 3.45
N GLY A 172 18.03 -5.23 2.66
CA GLY A 172 17.66 -4.47 1.46
C GLY A 172 16.90 -5.32 0.43
N GLU A 173 17.35 -6.55 0.16
CA GLU A 173 16.64 -7.48 -0.74
C GLU A 173 15.20 -7.76 -0.29
N ILE A 174 14.99 -7.94 1.02
CA ILE A 174 13.68 -8.23 1.60
C ILE A 174 12.77 -7.02 1.53
N GLU A 175 13.30 -5.83 1.80
CA GLU A 175 12.57 -4.57 1.66
C GLU A 175 12.14 -4.34 0.22
N ASP A 176 13.04 -4.50 -0.75
CA ASP A 176 12.73 -4.33 -2.17
C ASP A 176 11.64 -5.32 -2.62
N GLN A 177 11.77 -6.58 -2.21
CA GLN A 177 10.79 -7.61 -2.52
C GLN A 177 9.41 -7.31 -1.88
N TYR A 178 9.40 -6.86 -0.62
CA TYR A 178 8.20 -6.46 0.09
C TYR A 178 7.50 -5.28 -0.59
N HIS A 179 8.24 -4.20 -0.92
CA HIS A 179 7.68 -3.04 -1.61
C HIS A 179 7.08 -3.41 -2.96
N LYS A 180 7.75 -4.28 -3.74
CA LYS A 180 7.23 -4.78 -5.01
C LYS A 180 5.90 -5.54 -4.82
N LEU A 181 5.84 -6.43 -3.82
CA LEU A 181 4.63 -7.19 -3.50
C LEU A 181 3.47 -6.29 -3.09
N VAL A 182 3.71 -5.32 -2.21
CA VAL A 182 2.68 -4.34 -1.80
C VAL A 182 2.16 -3.57 -3.00
N LEU A 183 3.06 -3.10 -3.89
CA LEU A 183 2.66 -2.38 -5.10
C LEU A 183 1.79 -3.23 -6.05
N LEU A 184 2.19 -4.47 -6.30
CA LEU A 184 1.41 -5.43 -7.10
C LEU A 184 0.06 -5.71 -6.44
N GLY A 185 0.06 -5.89 -5.12
CA GLY A 185 -1.13 -6.19 -4.34
C GLY A 185 -2.13 -5.05 -4.31
N GLU A 186 -1.70 -3.81 -4.10
CA GLU A 186 -2.58 -2.64 -4.19
C GLU A 186 -3.11 -2.42 -5.61
N THR A 187 -2.30 -2.71 -6.63
CA THR A 187 -2.75 -2.65 -8.03
C THR A 187 -3.84 -3.69 -8.31
N ARG A 188 -3.62 -4.95 -7.89
CA ARG A 188 -4.61 -6.03 -8.05
C ARG A 188 -5.88 -5.76 -7.23
N LYS A 189 -5.75 -5.26 -6.00
CA LYS A 189 -6.89 -4.88 -5.14
C LYS A 189 -7.77 -3.85 -5.84
N ARG A 190 -7.19 -2.79 -6.38
CA ARG A 190 -7.93 -1.76 -7.14
C ARG A 190 -8.65 -2.35 -8.34
N LYS A 191 -7.99 -3.23 -9.10
CA LYS A 191 -8.59 -3.91 -10.27
C LYS A 191 -9.75 -4.84 -9.88
N LEU A 192 -9.64 -5.54 -8.75
CA LEU A 192 -10.72 -6.34 -8.19
C LEU A 192 -11.89 -5.47 -7.72
N GLU A 193 -11.63 -4.33 -7.07
CA GLU A 193 -12.65 -3.37 -6.66
C GLU A 193 -13.39 -2.77 -7.86
N GLU A 194 -12.65 -2.39 -8.91
CA GLU A 194 -13.22 -1.96 -10.20
C GLU A 194 -14.10 -3.06 -10.83
N ALA A 195 -13.66 -4.33 -10.80
CA ALA A 195 -14.42 -5.45 -11.32
C ALA A 195 -15.72 -5.68 -10.53
N CYS A 196 -15.68 -5.71 -9.20
CA CYS A 196 -16.86 -5.83 -8.34
C CYS A 196 -17.86 -4.70 -8.65
N LYS A 197 -17.36 -3.44 -8.67
CA LYS A 197 -18.20 -2.28 -8.94
C LYS A 197 -18.81 -2.33 -10.35
N GLY A 198 -18.06 -2.83 -11.32
CA GLY A 198 -18.54 -3.03 -12.69
C GLY A 198 -19.68 -4.03 -12.78
N TYR A 199 -19.56 -5.20 -12.15
CA TYR A 199 -20.64 -6.19 -12.15
C TYR A 199 -21.87 -5.72 -11.37
N GLN A 200 -21.68 -5.06 -10.22
CA GLN A 200 -22.77 -4.44 -9.46
C GLN A 200 -23.55 -3.43 -10.32
N LEU A 201 -22.83 -2.57 -11.05
CA LEU A 201 -23.44 -1.58 -11.96
C LEU A 201 -24.25 -2.26 -13.07
N LEU A 202 -23.75 -3.35 -13.67
CA LEU A 202 -24.47 -4.10 -14.70
C LEU A 202 -25.77 -4.72 -14.15
N ARG A 203 -25.76 -5.24 -12.92
CA ARG A 203 -26.97 -5.74 -12.25
C ARG A 203 -27.97 -4.61 -12.02
N GLU A 204 -27.53 -3.53 -11.37
CA GLU A 204 -28.41 -2.39 -11.06
C GLU A 204 -28.97 -1.72 -12.31
N ALA A 205 -28.22 -1.74 -13.42
CA ALA A 205 -28.70 -1.28 -14.72
C ALA A 205 -29.75 -2.19 -15.34
N ASN A 206 -29.63 -3.51 -15.16
CA ASN A 206 -30.67 -4.44 -15.59
C ASN A 206 -31.95 -4.26 -14.77
N ASP A 207 -31.84 -4.12 -13.45
CA ASP A 207 -32.99 -3.88 -12.57
C ASP A 207 -33.72 -2.59 -12.94
N LEU A 208 -32.97 -1.52 -13.22
CA LEU A 208 -33.56 -0.25 -13.67
C LEU A 208 -34.15 -0.38 -15.09
N ALA A 209 -33.53 -1.12 -15.99
CA ALA A 209 -34.09 -1.38 -17.33
C ALA A 209 -35.41 -2.16 -17.25
N GLU A 210 -35.52 -3.15 -16.36
CA GLU A 210 -36.78 -3.86 -16.09
C GLU A 210 -37.85 -2.95 -15.52
N TRP A 211 -37.46 -2.11 -14.57
CA TRP A 211 -38.36 -1.10 -14.02
C TRP A 211 -38.86 -0.13 -15.10
N ILE A 212 -37.99 0.40 -15.96
CA ILE A 212 -38.36 1.26 -17.09
C ILE A 212 -39.36 0.55 -18.00
N ARG A 213 -39.11 -0.71 -18.38
CA ARG A 213 -40.05 -1.50 -19.21
C ARG A 213 -41.44 -1.61 -18.58
N SER A 214 -41.50 -1.79 -17.26
CA SER A 214 -42.79 -1.82 -16.54
C SER A 214 -43.52 -0.47 -16.60
N ARG A 215 -42.76 0.64 -16.58
CA ARG A 215 -43.28 2.01 -16.59
C ARG A 215 -43.66 2.49 -17.98
N GLU A 216 -42.92 2.09 -19.02
CA GLU A 216 -43.29 2.30 -20.44
C GLU A 216 -44.71 1.75 -20.71
N THR A 217 -45.05 0.60 -20.12
CA THR A 217 -46.39 0.01 -20.25
C THR A 217 -47.49 0.88 -19.61
N VAL A 218 -47.19 1.54 -18.49
CA VAL A 218 -48.13 2.43 -17.80
C VAL A 218 -48.26 3.76 -18.54
N ALA A 219 -47.14 4.34 -18.98
CA ALA A 219 -47.11 5.59 -19.75
C ALA A 219 -47.83 5.47 -21.10
N ALA A 220 -47.82 4.28 -21.71
CA ALA A 220 -48.56 3.99 -22.94
C ALA A 220 -50.09 3.89 -22.78
N GLN A 221 -50.62 3.92 -21.54
CA GLN A 221 -52.07 3.89 -21.32
C GLN A 221 -52.72 5.20 -21.82
N GLN A 222 -53.67 5.07 -22.74
CA GLN A 222 -54.37 6.21 -23.36
C GLN A 222 -55.73 6.54 -22.74
N GLU A 223 -56.06 5.97 -21.57
CA GLU A 223 -57.34 6.22 -20.92
C GLU A 223 -57.50 7.69 -20.55
N ILE A 224 -58.65 8.29 -20.88
CA ILE A 224 -59.02 9.65 -20.47
C ILE A 224 -60.30 9.53 -19.66
N GLY A 225 -60.34 10.16 -18.48
CA GLY A 225 -61.51 10.11 -17.60
C GLY A 225 -62.75 10.70 -18.26
N SER A 226 -63.90 10.05 -18.07
CA SER A 226 -65.15 10.48 -18.71
C SER A 226 -65.81 11.67 -18.01
N ASP A 227 -65.41 11.94 -16.77
CA ASP A 227 -65.84 13.08 -15.95
C ASP A 227 -64.64 13.70 -15.22
N LEU A 228 -64.88 14.84 -14.57
CA LEU A 228 -63.82 15.58 -13.88
C LEU A 228 -63.21 14.80 -12.72
N GLU A 229 -64.02 14.09 -11.93
CA GLU A 229 -63.53 13.31 -10.77
C GLU A 229 -62.58 12.19 -11.22
N GLN A 230 -62.92 11.47 -12.30
CA GLN A 230 -62.05 10.46 -12.89
C GLN A 230 -60.74 11.05 -13.41
N VAL A 231 -60.79 12.22 -14.07
CA VAL A 231 -59.57 12.88 -14.54
C VAL A 231 -58.68 13.32 -13.37
N GLU A 232 -59.24 13.87 -12.29
CA GLU A 232 -58.49 14.24 -11.08
C GLU A 232 -57.85 13.00 -10.42
N ILE A 233 -58.55 11.86 -10.39
CA ILE A 233 -57.98 10.59 -9.91
C ILE A 233 -56.81 10.12 -10.79
N LEU A 234 -56.95 10.22 -12.11
CA LEU A 234 -55.87 9.86 -13.05
C LEU A 234 -54.66 10.79 -12.91
N GLN A 235 -54.89 12.10 -12.76
CA GLN A 235 -53.83 13.08 -12.50
C GLN A 235 -53.09 12.76 -11.21
N LYS A 236 -53.80 12.47 -10.12
CA LYS A 236 -53.17 12.10 -8.85
C LYS A 236 -52.30 10.85 -8.97
N LYS A 237 -52.80 9.78 -9.61
CA LYS A 237 -52.00 8.56 -9.87
C LYS A 237 -50.77 8.87 -10.74
N PHE A 238 -50.91 9.79 -11.68
CA PHE A 238 -49.82 10.20 -12.56
C PHE A 238 -48.77 11.06 -11.83
N ASP A 239 -49.18 11.88 -10.85
CA ASP A 239 -48.25 12.60 -9.98
C ASP A 239 -47.42 11.64 -9.11
N ASP A 240 -48.03 10.58 -8.58
CA ASP A 240 -47.30 9.52 -7.86
C ASP A 240 -46.26 8.85 -8.79
N PHE A 241 -46.64 8.56 -10.04
CA PHE A 241 -45.74 8.03 -11.07
C PHE A 241 -44.57 8.99 -11.39
N LYS A 242 -44.82 10.30 -11.49
CA LYS A 242 -43.75 11.31 -11.67
C LYS A 242 -42.84 11.38 -10.46
N GLY A 243 -43.35 11.15 -9.25
CA GLY A 243 -42.55 11.02 -8.03
C GLY A 243 -41.54 9.89 -8.13
N ASP A 244 -41.99 8.70 -8.53
CA ASP A 244 -41.13 7.54 -8.79
C ASP A 244 -40.05 7.84 -9.84
N LEU A 245 -40.39 8.55 -10.92
CA LEU A 245 -39.43 8.93 -11.97
C LEU A 245 -38.30 9.80 -11.43
N LYS A 246 -38.61 10.84 -10.65
CA LYS A 246 -37.57 11.72 -10.06
C LYS A 246 -36.57 10.96 -9.18
N ALA A 247 -37.05 9.98 -8.41
CA ALA A 247 -36.17 9.15 -7.58
C ALA A 247 -35.22 8.29 -8.44
N ASN A 248 -35.72 7.75 -9.56
CA ASN A 248 -34.92 6.93 -10.47
C ASN A 248 -34.00 7.76 -11.38
N GLU A 249 -34.32 9.04 -11.63
CA GLU A 249 -33.44 9.97 -12.34
C GLU A 249 -32.11 10.14 -11.60
N ILE A 250 -32.17 10.35 -10.28
CA ILE A 250 -30.98 10.46 -9.43
C ILE A 250 -30.15 9.17 -9.52
N ARG A 251 -30.80 8.00 -9.42
CA ARG A 251 -30.13 6.71 -9.55
C ARG A 251 -29.45 6.54 -10.90
N LEU A 252 -30.10 6.94 -11.99
CA LEU A 252 -29.50 6.91 -13.34
C LEU A 252 -28.30 7.85 -13.45
N GLN A 253 -28.36 9.05 -12.86
CA GLN A 253 -27.24 9.99 -12.83
C GLN A 253 -26.03 9.40 -12.09
N GLU A 254 -26.25 8.79 -10.93
CA GLU A 254 -25.19 8.11 -10.17
C GLU A 254 -24.56 6.96 -10.97
N MET A 255 -25.40 6.14 -11.62
CA MET A 255 -24.94 5.05 -12.49
C MET A 255 -24.10 5.56 -13.66
N ASN A 256 -24.50 6.68 -14.29
CA ASN A 256 -23.73 7.32 -15.36
C ASN A 256 -22.35 7.81 -14.88
N GLN A 257 -22.27 8.37 -13.66
CA GLN A 257 -21.00 8.79 -13.07
C GLN A 257 -20.07 7.59 -12.83
N ILE A 258 -20.61 6.51 -12.24
CA ILE A 258 -19.86 5.27 -12.00
C ILE A 258 -19.39 4.66 -13.33
N ALA A 259 -20.27 4.60 -14.34
CA ALA A 259 -19.96 4.09 -15.67
C ALA A 259 -18.81 4.88 -16.31
N THR A 260 -18.84 6.21 -16.22
CA THR A 260 -17.78 7.09 -16.75
C THR A 260 -16.46 6.81 -16.05
N ALA A 261 -16.45 6.69 -14.73
CA ALA A 261 -15.25 6.38 -13.96
C ALA A 261 -14.64 5.03 -14.37
N LEU A 262 -15.46 3.97 -14.42
CA LEU A 262 -15.01 2.61 -14.75
C LEU A 262 -14.56 2.44 -16.21
N THR A 263 -15.09 3.25 -17.13
CA THR A 263 -14.81 3.13 -18.56
C THR A 263 -13.71 4.07 -19.05
N SER A 264 -13.31 5.05 -18.23
CA SER A 264 -12.23 6.00 -18.53
C SER A 264 -10.83 5.36 -18.59
N VAL A 265 -10.63 4.22 -17.94
CA VAL A 265 -9.32 3.56 -17.79
C VAL A 265 -9.28 2.24 -18.57
N GLY A 266 -9.05 2.33 -19.88
CA GLY A 266 -8.79 1.18 -20.76
C GLY A 266 -10.03 0.46 -21.28
N GLN A 267 -9.85 -0.34 -22.35
CA GLN A 267 -10.92 -1.11 -22.98
C GLN A 267 -10.90 -2.56 -22.47
N THR A 268 -11.53 -2.81 -21.32
CA THR A 268 -11.83 -4.19 -20.87
C THR A 268 -13.17 -4.66 -21.45
N GLU A 269 -13.39 -5.97 -21.52
CA GLU A 269 -14.68 -6.53 -21.93
C GLU A 269 -15.83 -6.02 -21.05
N THR A 270 -15.61 -5.97 -19.73
CA THR A 270 -16.58 -5.41 -18.77
C THR A 270 -16.85 -3.93 -19.06
N ALA A 271 -15.84 -3.13 -19.38
CA ALA A 271 -16.03 -1.72 -19.73
C ALA A 271 -16.84 -1.55 -21.02
N VAL A 272 -16.66 -2.42 -22.03
CA VAL A 272 -17.49 -2.41 -23.25
C VAL A 272 -18.95 -2.71 -22.91
N ARG A 273 -19.20 -3.75 -22.10
CA ARG A 273 -20.55 -4.13 -21.65
C ARG A 273 -21.23 -3.02 -20.86
N ILE A 274 -20.50 -2.38 -19.93
CA ILE A 274 -21.00 -1.25 -19.15
C ILE A 274 -21.42 -0.09 -20.07
N ARG A 275 -20.57 0.32 -21.02
CA ARG A 275 -20.89 1.40 -21.96
C ARG A 275 -22.17 1.10 -22.74
N GLN A 276 -22.24 -0.07 -23.36
CA GLN A 276 -23.41 -0.45 -24.16
C GLN A 276 -24.69 -0.43 -23.31
N GLN A 277 -24.66 -1.06 -22.14
CA GLN A 277 -25.85 -1.18 -21.30
C GLN A 277 -26.31 0.17 -20.74
N ILE A 278 -25.38 1.07 -20.39
CA ILE A 278 -25.70 2.42 -19.91
C ILE A 278 -26.20 3.31 -21.04
N GLU A 279 -25.65 3.21 -22.25
CA GLU A 279 -26.15 3.92 -23.43
C GLU A 279 -27.59 3.52 -23.75
N ASP A 280 -27.87 2.20 -23.78
CA ASP A 280 -29.21 1.67 -24.02
C ASP A 280 -30.20 2.09 -22.92
N LEU A 281 -29.76 2.09 -21.66
CA LEU A 281 -30.56 2.51 -20.52
C LEU A 281 -30.93 3.99 -20.61
N ASN A 282 -29.96 4.86 -20.93
CA ASN A 282 -30.21 6.30 -21.11
C ASN A 282 -31.15 6.57 -22.29
N ALA A 283 -31.04 5.80 -23.38
CA ALA A 283 -31.93 5.94 -24.52
C ALA A 283 -33.39 5.63 -24.14
N ARG A 284 -33.61 4.54 -23.40
CA ARG A 284 -34.96 4.18 -22.89
C ARG A 284 -35.48 5.19 -21.87
N TRP A 285 -34.61 5.70 -21.00
CA TRP A 285 -34.98 6.73 -20.04
C TRP A 285 -35.53 7.98 -20.73
N ARG A 286 -34.81 8.51 -21.73
CA ARG A 286 -35.26 9.67 -22.52
C ARG A 286 -36.60 9.42 -23.22
N ALA A 287 -36.79 8.23 -23.77
CA ALA A 287 -38.06 7.86 -24.40
C ALA A 287 -39.21 7.83 -23.37
N LEU A 288 -38.97 7.31 -22.16
CA LEU A 288 -39.95 7.31 -21.07
C LEU A 288 -40.26 8.74 -20.59
N GLU A 289 -39.26 9.62 -20.51
CA GLU A 289 -39.45 11.05 -20.18
C GLU A 289 -40.35 11.73 -21.21
N GLU A 290 -40.09 11.53 -22.51
CA GLU A 290 -40.90 12.08 -23.59
C GLU A 290 -42.36 11.59 -23.52
N GLN A 291 -42.57 10.28 -23.30
CA GLN A 291 -43.92 9.72 -23.13
C GLN A 291 -44.62 10.29 -21.90
N THR A 292 -43.89 10.51 -20.81
CA THR A 292 -44.41 11.10 -19.57
C THR A 292 -44.86 12.54 -19.81
N GLU A 293 -44.07 13.34 -20.50
CA GLU A 293 -44.44 14.72 -20.84
C GLU A 293 -45.69 14.78 -21.72
N GLN A 294 -45.80 13.90 -22.73
CA GLN A 294 -46.99 13.81 -23.57
C GLN A 294 -48.24 13.44 -22.77
N ARG A 295 -48.11 12.50 -21.82
CA ARG A 295 -49.22 12.07 -20.96
C ARG A 295 -49.66 13.16 -19.99
N GLU A 296 -48.71 13.93 -19.46
CA GLU A 296 -48.99 15.09 -18.61
C GLU A 296 -49.84 16.13 -19.35
N GLN A 297 -49.45 16.47 -20.58
CA GLN A 297 -50.19 17.41 -21.42
C GLN A 297 -51.62 16.90 -21.71
N GLN A 298 -51.77 15.62 -22.05
CA GLN A 298 -53.08 15.02 -22.32
C GLN A 298 -54.02 15.08 -21.11
N LEU A 299 -53.54 14.70 -19.92
CA LEU A 299 -54.34 14.74 -18.69
C LEU A 299 -54.65 16.18 -18.28
N GLY A 300 -53.73 17.12 -18.48
CA GLY A 300 -53.94 18.55 -18.26
C GLY A 300 -55.06 19.10 -19.15
N SER A 301 -55.00 18.87 -20.46
CA SER A 301 -56.05 19.30 -21.39
C SER A 301 -57.41 18.65 -21.09
N ALA A 302 -57.43 17.35 -20.76
CA ALA A 302 -58.68 16.67 -20.39
C ALA A 302 -59.32 17.29 -19.14
N HIS A 303 -58.51 17.64 -18.14
CA HIS A 303 -58.98 18.27 -16.92
C HIS A 303 -59.60 19.65 -17.20
N GLU A 304 -58.94 20.48 -18.02
CA GLU A 304 -59.48 21.79 -18.43
C GLU A 304 -60.85 21.66 -19.11
N VAL A 305 -61.00 20.72 -20.04
CA VAL A 305 -62.26 20.46 -20.74
C VAL A 305 -63.36 20.01 -19.77
N GLN A 306 -63.07 19.03 -18.91
CA GLN A 306 -64.07 18.51 -17.97
C GLN A 306 -64.48 19.55 -16.92
N ARG A 307 -63.53 20.38 -16.46
CA ARG A 307 -63.82 21.50 -15.57
C ARG A 307 -64.74 22.52 -16.23
N PHE A 308 -64.47 22.87 -17.49
CA PHE A 308 -65.33 23.78 -18.23
C PHE A 308 -66.76 23.24 -18.39
N HIS A 309 -66.93 21.95 -18.73
CA HIS A 309 -68.26 21.35 -18.81
C HIS A 309 -69.02 21.43 -17.49
N ARG A 310 -68.37 21.11 -16.35
CA ARG A 310 -68.99 21.24 -15.03
C ARG A 310 -69.39 22.68 -14.73
N ASP A 311 -68.50 23.64 -14.97
CA ASP A 311 -68.77 25.06 -14.72
C ASP A 311 -69.96 25.57 -15.58
N VAL A 312 -70.10 25.09 -16.82
CA VAL A 312 -71.24 25.39 -17.70
C VAL A 312 -72.54 24.80 -17.16
N ASP A 313 -72.53 23.53 -16.73
CA ASP A 313 -73.72 22.87 -16.18
C ASP A 313 -74.17 23.54 -14.86
N GLU A 314 -73.24 23.88 -13.98
CA GLU A 314 -73.52 24.64 -12.75
C GLU A 314 -74.10 26.04 -13.06
N THR A 315 -73.57 26.73 -14.07
CA THR A 315 -74.08 28.04 -14.50
C THR A 315 -75.49 27.91 -15.08
N LYS A 316 -75.75 26.85 -15.85
CA LYS A 316 -77.06 26.59 -16.42
C LYS A 316 -78.11 26.29 -15.36
N ASP A 317 -77.74 25.54 -14.32
CA ASP A 317 -78.64 25.22 -13.20
C ASP A 317 -78.94 26.45 -12.33
N TRP A 318 -78.06 27.46 -12.34
CA TRP A 318 -78.24 28.71 -11.60
C TRP A 318 -79.22 29.71 -12.26
N ILE A 319 -79.33 29.68 -13.61
CA ILE A 319 -80.17 30.59 -14.41
C ILE A 319 -81.62 30.09 -14.50
#